data_AF-A0A9D6XT13-F1
#
_entry.id   AF-A0A9D6XT13-F1
#
_cell.length_a   1.000
_cell.length_b   1.000
_cell.length_c   1.000
_cell.angle_alpha   90.00
_cell.angle_beta   90.00
_cell.angle_gamma   90.00
#
_symmetry.space_group_name_H-M   'P 1'
#
loop_
_entity.id
_entity.type
_entity.pdbx_description
1 polymer ?
#
loop_
_entity_poly.entity_id
_entity_poly.type
_entity_poly.pdbx_seq_one_letter_code
_entity_poly.pdbx_strand_id
1 'polypeptide(L)' 'MNLKPGQYIRHAKYGCGTIVTRDSERTTVDFDTAGMKMFVTTLAAFEMAEGQPPVKKRPAARRRVKAVAAAS' A
#
# COMPACT_ATOMS: atom_id res chain seq x y z
N MET A 1 2.56 9.69 -14.33
CA MET A 1 2.43 9.91 -12.88
C MET A 1 3.36 8.94 -12.14
N ASN A 2 4.50 9.39 -11.61
CA ASN A 2 5.42 8.53 -10.87
C ASN A 2 5.00 8.46 -9.40
N LEU A 3 4.14 7.50 -9.04
CA LEU A 3 3.77 7.29 -7.64
C LEU A 3 4.93 6.60 -6.91
N LYS A 4 5.18 6.99 -5.68
CA LYS A 4 6.26 6.46 -4.84
C LYS A 4 5.70 5.86 -3.54
N PRO A 5 6.42 4.93 -2.88
CA PRO A 5 6.10 4.56 -1.50
C PRO A 5 5.97 5.79 -0.60
N GLY A 6 5.00 5.77 0.31
CA GLY A 6 4.64 6.90 1.17
C GLY A 6 3.65 7.89 0.54
N GLN A 7 3.38 7.80 -0.76
CA GLN A 7 2.41 8.67 -1.42
C GLN A 7 0.98 8.31 -1.00
N TYR A 8 0.20 9.34 -0.67
CA TYR A 8 -1.23 9.20 -0.43
C TYR A 8 -2.00 9.29 -1.75
N ILE A 9 -2.83 8.28 -2.00
CA ILE A 9 -3.57 8.09 -3.24
C ILE A 9 -5.03 7.78 -2.97
N ARG A 10 -5.86 7.99 -3.99
CA ARG A 10 -7.26 7.58 -4.01
C ARG A 10 -7.46 6.52 -5.09
N HIS A 11 -8.23 5.50 -4.76
CA HIS A 11 -8.68 4.46 -5.66
C HIS A 11 -10.21 4.43 -5.69
N ALA A 12 -10.82 4.33 -6.88
CA ALA A 12 -12.27 4.41 -7.04
C ALA A 12 -13.05 3.40 -6.17
N LYS A 13 -12.55 2.17 -6.06
CA LYS A 13 -13.21 1.09 -5.29
C LYS A 13 -12.92 1.09 -3.78
N TYR A 14 -11.70 1.47 -3.38
CA TYR A 14 -11.20 1.26 -2.01
C TYR A 14 -11.02 2.56 -1.24
N GLY A 15 -11.27 3.70 -1.88
CA GLY A 15 -11.09 5.02 -1.27
C GLY A 15 -9.62 5.40 -1.18
N CYS A 16 -9.29 6.17 -0.14
CA CYS A 16 -7.96 6.72 0.05
C CYS A 16 -7.03 5.74 0.78
N GLY A 17 -5.75 5.79 0.46
CA GLY A 17 -4.74 4.90 1.01
C GLY A 17 -3.32 5.36 0.72
N THR A 18 -2.36 4.76 1.42
CA THR A 18 -0.94 5.09 1.28
C THR A 18 -0.22 3.94 0.57
N ILE A 19 0.59 4.26 -0.44
CA ILE A 19 1.44 3.27 -1.09
C ILE A 19 2.50 2.80 -0.08
N VAL A 20 2.53 1.51 0.21
CA VAL A 20 3.52 0.92 1.11
C VAL A 20 4.75 0.50 0.34
N THR A 21 4.56 -0.19 -0.79
CA THR A 21 5.64 -0.61 -1.69
C THR A 21 5.17 -0.48 -3.13
N ARG A 22 6.11 -0.21 -4.03
CA ARG A 22 5.86 -0.16 -5.47
C ARG A 22 7.04 -0.76 -6.21
N ASP A 23 6.76 -1.84 -6.92
CA ASP A 23 7.66 -2.54 -7.83
C ASP A 23 7.12 -2.44 -9.26
N SER A 24 7.90 -2.88 -10.24
CA SER A 24 7.50 -2.91 -11.66
C SER A 24 6.25 -3.76 -11.90
N GLU A 25 6.08 -4.84 -11.14
CA GLU A 25 4.97 -5.77 -11.31
C GLU A 25 3.81 -5.50 -10.33
N ARG A 26 4.13 -5.14 -9.08
CA ARG A 26 3.13 -5.03 -8.01
C ARG A 26 3.24 -3.71 -7.25
N THR A 27 2.08 -3.14 -6.92
CA THR A 27 1.95 -1.99 -6.03
C THR A 27 1.12 -2.40 -4.83
N THR A 28 1.68 -2.25 -3.64
CA THR A 28 0.97 -2.49 -2.38
C THR A 28 0.49 -1.17 -1.81
N VAL A 29 -0.80 -1.06 -1.58
CA VAL A 29 -1.44 0.12 -0.98
C VAL A 29 -2.12 -0.32 0.31
N ASP A 30 -1.89 0.43 1.38
CA ASP A 30 -2.67 0.31 2.58
C ASP A 30 -3.82 1.32 2.56
N PHE A 31 -5.03 0.82 2.32
CA PHE A 31 -6.23 1.63 2.30
C PHE A 31 -6.78 1.87 3.69
N ASP A 32 -7.42 3.02 3.81
CA ASP A 32 -7.93 3.48 5.08
C ASP A 32 -9.13 2.69 5.59
N THR A 33 -9.97 2.22 4.67
CA THR A 33 -11.20 1.48 4.94
C THR A 33 -11.05 -0.01 4.63
N ALA A 34 -10.26 -0.35 3.61
CA ALA A 34 -10.12 -1.72 3.10
C ALA A 34 -8.83 -2.43 3.56
N GLY A 35 -7.93 -1.73 4.24
CA GLY A 35 -6.62 -2.26 4.67
C GLY A 35 -5.66 -2.51 3.50
N MET A 36 -4.67 -3.37 3.72
CA MET A 36 -3.62 -3.68 2.74
C MET A 36 -4.17 -4.43 1.52
N LYS A 37 -3.87 -3.92 0.32
CA LYS A 37 -4.23 -4.50 -0.97
C LYS A 37 -3.04 -4.43 -1.93
N MET A 38 -2.90 -5.47 -2.75
CA MET A 38 -1.89 -5.54 -3.80
C MET A 38 -2.56 -5.45 -5.16
N PHE A 39 -1.95 -4.67 -6.05
CA PHE A 39 -2.39 -4.46 -7.42
C PHE A 39 -1.26 -4.78 -8.37
N VAL A 40 -1.62 -5.17 -9.58
CA VAL A 40 -0.67 -5.24 -10.69
C VAL A 40 -0.35 -3.81 -11.12
N THR A 41 0.91 -3.39 -11.05
CA THR A 41 1.33 -1.99 -11.26
C THR A 41 0.89 -1.45 -12.63
N THR A 42 0.88 -2.29 -13.67
CA THR A 42 0.46 -1.92 -15.03
C THR A 42 -1.04 -1.72 -15.19
N LEU A 43 -1.86 -2.33 -14.33
CA LEU A 43 -3.32 -2.24 -14.36
C LEU A 43 -3.88 -1.30 -13.28
N ALA A 44 -3.04 -0.85 -12.36
CA ALA A 44 -3.46 -0.09 -11.21
C ALA A 44 -3.65 1.39 -11.56
N ALA A 45 -4.89 1.86 -11.49
CA ALA A 45 -5.24 3.27 -11.62
C ALA A 45 -5.38 3.89 -10.22
N PHE A 46 -4.51 4.85 -9.91
CA PHE A 46 -4.55 5.62 -8.67
C PHE A 46 -4.49 7.11 -8.98
N GLU A 47 -5.28 7.90 -8.26
CA GLU A 47 -5.20 9.35 -8.32
C GLU A 47 -4.40 9.87 -7.12
N MET A 48 -3.62 10.95 -7.31
CA MET A 48 -3.03 11.63 -6.16
C MET A 48 -4.16 12.25 -5.35
N ALA A 49 -4.27 11.87 -4.08
CA ALA A 49 -5.25 12.48 -3.20
C ALA A 49 -4.72 13.86 -2.78
N GLU A 50 -5.48 14.91 -3.07
CA GLU A 50 -5.21 16.27 -2.61
C GLU A 50 -5.66 16.38 -1.14
N GLY A 51 -4.80 15.89 -0.25
CA GLY A 51 -5.10 15.82 1.18
C GLY A 51 -3.99 15.10 1.94
N GLN A 52 -3.72 15.54 3.16
CA GLN A 52 -2.76 14.87 4.02
C GLN A 52 -3.36 13.53 4.47
N PRO A 53 -2.62 12.40 4.39
CA PRO A 53 -3.09 11.13 4.94
C PRO A 53 -3.55 11.37 6.39
N PRO A 54 -4.72 10.86 6.80
CA PRO A 54 -5.17 10.97 8.17
C PRO A 54 -4.04 10.50 9.08
N VAL A 55 -3.73 11.25 10.14
CA VAL A 55 -2.69 10.89 11.12
C VAL A 55 -3.17 9.66 11.89
N LYS A 56 -3.11 8.50 11.23
CA LYS A 56 -3.48 7.24 11.83
C LYS A 56 -2.32 6.85 12.73
N LYS A 57 -2.56 6.96 14.04
CA LYS A 57 -1.78 6.27 15.07
C LYS A 57 -1.97 4.76 14.87
N ARG A 58 -1.44 4.20 13.78
CA ARG A 58 -1.45 2.76 13.56
C ARG A 58 -0.33 2.16 14.43
N PRO A 59 -0.65 1.29 15.40
CA PRO A 59 0.39 0.50 16.04
C PRO A 59 1.09 -0.28 14.94
N ALA A 60 2.42 -0.24 14.91
CA ALA A 60 3.25 -0.97 13.96
C ALA A 60 2.72 -2.41 13.88
N ALA A 61 2.02 -2.73 12.79
CA ALA A 61 1.52 -4.07 12.55
C ALA A 61 2.76 -4.95 12.51
N ARG A 62 2.95 -5.71 13.59
CA ARG A 62 4.06 -6.63 13.77
C ARG A 62 4.17 -7.43 12.50
N ARG A 63 5.25 -7.18 11.77
CA ARG A 63 5.79 -8.06 10.75
C ARG A 63 6.00 -9.41 11.45
N ARG A 64 5.01 -10.31 11.39
CA ARG A 64 5.24 -11.73 11.63
C ARG A 64 6.10 -12.21 10.47
N VAL A 65 7.39 -11.93 10.58
CA VAL A 65 8.42 -12.68 9.88
C VAL A 65 8.29 -14.10 10.43
N LYS A 66 7.59 -14.99 9.71
CA LYS A 66 7.81 -16.42 9.92
C LYS A 66 9.10 -16.74 9.19
N ALA A 67 10.22 -16.52 9.87
CA ALA A 67 11.52 -16.98 9.44
C ALA A 67 11.62 -18.49 9.71
N VAL A 68 12.13 -19.19 8.69
CA VAL A 68 12.95 -20.41 8.66
C VAL A 68 12.40 -21.76 9.14
N ALA A 69 12.51 -22.76 8.25
CA ALA A 69 13.41 -23.92 8.40
C ALA A 69 13.59 -24.53 6.98
N ALA A 70 14.73 -24.33 6.29
CA ALA A 70 15.96 -25.15 6.38
C ALA A 70 15.74 -26.56 5.78
N ALA A 71 16.26 -26.76 4.56
CA ALA A 71 16.51 -28.07 3.98
C ALA A 71 18.02 -28.29 3.95
N SER A 72 18.51 -29.22 4.78
CA SER A 72 19.66 -30.14 4.59
C SER A 72 19.96 -30.82 5.92
#